data_AF-A0A7K0Y7F3-F1
#
_entry.id   AF-A0A7K0Y7F3-F1
#
_cell.length_a   1.000
_cell.length_b   1.000
_cell.length_c   1.000
_cell.angle_alpha   90.00
_cell.angle_beta   90.00
_cell.angle_gamma   90.00
#
_symmetry.space_group_name_H-M   'P 1'
#
loop_
_entity.id
_entity.type
_entity.pdbx_description
1 polymer ?
#
loop_
_entity_poly.entity_id
_entity_poly.type
_entity_poly.pdbx_seq_one_letter_code
_entity_poly.pdbx_strand_id
1 'polypeptide(L)'
;MEFDPPQVSPPPSPYLSDGWRTVAFITWVLAGASVLAIAITSRTIGRPLWWLGPESSPASPLFILIPLAIVVLPLVAASKKPEVLVPVGMGSSIALLITAVIDISGTPAVALAIGIVGIAALSVSIALLVIARQYR
;
A
#
# COMPACT_ATOMS: atom_id res chain seq x y z
N MET A 1 -23.18 -48.31 -15.64
CA MET A 1 -22.14 -47.55 -14.93
C MET A 1 -21.75 -46.43 -15.86
N GLU A 2 -22.24 -45.22 -15.60
CA GLU A 2 -21.88 -44.02 -16.36
C GLU A 2 -20.39 -43.75 -16.09
N PHE A 3 -19.57 -43.69 -17.15
CA PHE A 3 -18.15 -43.38 -17.02
C PHE A 3 -18.02 -41.87 -16.88
N ASP A 4 -17.81 -41.39 -15.66
CA ASP A 4 -17.56 -39.98 -15.40
C ASP A 4 -16.19 -39.64 -16.02
N PRO A 5 -16.11 -38.75 -17.03
CA PRO A 5 -14.84 -38.43 -17.65
C PRO A 5 -13.90 -37.80 -16.61
N PRO A 6 -12.58 -38.02 -16.73
CA PRO A 6 -11.62 -37.42 -15.80
C PRO A 6 -11.82 -35.91 -15.79
N GLN A 7 -12.14 -35.36 -14.63
CA GLN A 7 -12.25 -33.92 -14.40
C GLN A 7 -10.90 -33.29 -14.74
N VAL A 8 -10.80 -32.66 -15.91
CA VAL A 8 -9.59 -31.91 -16.31
C VAL A 8 -9.55 -30.68 -15.44
N SER A 9 -8.63 -30.65 -14.47
CA SER A 9 -8.38 -29.47 -13.65
C SER A 9 -8.13 -28.27 -14.58
N PRO A 10 -8.79 -27.13 -14.38
CA PRO A 10 -8.53 -25.95 -15.19
C PRO A 10 -7.04 -25.58 -15.09
N PRO A 11 -6.45 -25.02 -16.16
CA PRO A 11 -5.05 -24.60 -16.13
C PRO A 11 -4.82 -23.63 -14.96
N PRO A 12 -3.63 -23.67 -14.31
CA PRO A 12 -3.31 -22.75 -13.23
C PRO A 12 -3.56 -21.31 -13.68
N SER A 13 -4.31 -20.56 -12.87
CA SER A 13 -4.52 -19.14 -13.15
C SER A 13 -3.15 -18.44 -13.19
N PRO A 14 -2.84 -17.68 -14.25
CA PRO A 14 -1.60 -16.88 -14.30
C PRO A 14 -1.63 -15.71 -13.30
N TYR A 15 -2.75 -15.53 -12.59
CA TYR A 15 -2.97 -14.47 -11.62
C TYR A 15 -2.75 -14.97 -10.19
N LEU A 16 -2.31 -14.03 -9.34
CA LEU A 16 -2.18 -14.22 -7.91
C LEU A 16 -3.48 -14.80 -7.32
N SER A 17 -3.38 -15.84 -6.48
CA SER A 17 -4.56 -16.48 -5.90
C SER A 17 -5.40 -15.51 -5.05
N ASP A 18 -6.70 -15.77 -4.94
CA ASP A 18 -7.63 -14.88 -4.23
C ASP A 18 -7.24 -14.66 -2.76
N GLY A 19 -6.60 -15.64 -2.12
CA GLY A 19 -6.05 -15.49 -0.77
C GLY A 19 -4.99 -14.39 -0.70
N TRP A 20 -4.02 -14.39 -1.60
CA TRP A 20 -2.95 -13.38 -1.63
C TRP A 20 -3.45 -12.00 -2.07
N ARG A 21 -4.49 -11.95 -2.92
CA ARG A 21 -5.19 -10.69 -3.23
C ARG A 21 -5.87 -10.11 -1.99
N THR A 22 -6.48 -10.96 -1.16
CA THR A 22 -7.10 -10.56 0.10
C THR A 22 -6.06 -10.03 1.10
N VAL A 23 -4.91 -10.71 1.22
CA VAL A 23 -3.79 -10.22 2.04
C VAL A 23 -3.36 -8.82 1.58
N ALA A 24 -3.16 -8.64 0.27
CA ALA A 24 -2.80 -7.34 -0.29
C ALA A 24 -3.84 -6.25 0.04
N PHE A 25 -5.13 -6.57 -0.13
CA PHE A 25 -6.22 -5.66 0.18
C PHE A 25 -6.19 -5.23 1.65
N ILE A 26 -6.11 -6.20 2.58
CA ILE A 26 -6.03 -5.94 4.02
C ILE A 26 -4.80 -5.09 4.35
N THR A 27 -3.64 -5.40 3.79
CA THR A 27 -2.41 -4.61 3.98
C THR A 27 -2.62 -3.14 3.62
N TRP A 28 -3.25 -2.86 2.50
CA TRP A 28 -3.46 -1.48 2.06
C TRP A 28 -4.57 -0.75 2.83
N VAL A 29 -5.60 -1.47 3.32
CA VAL A 29 -6.56 -0.89 4.28
C VAL A 29 -5.86 -0.48 5.57
N LEU A 30 -5.03 -1.36 6.14
CA LEU A 30 -4.28 -1.09 7.37
C LEU A 30 -3.23 0.01 7.17
N ALA A 31 -2.55 0.04 6.02
CA ALA A 31 -1.63 1.12 5.67
C ALA A 31 -2.37 2.46 5.60
N GLY A 32 -3.54 2.50 4.97
CA GLY A 32 -4.40 3.68 4.93
C GLY A 32 -4.82 4.17 6.32
N ALA A 33 -5.31 3.26 7.16
CA ALA A 33 -5.67 3.57 8.54
C ALA A 33 -4.47 4.09 9.34
N SER A 34 -3.28 3.49 9.14
CA SER A 34 -2.05 3.91 9.80
C SER A 34 -1.62 5.30 9.36
N VAL A 35 -1.61 5.59 8.05
CA VAL A 35 -1.28 6.92 7.51
C VAL A 35 -2.26 7.97 8.05
N LEU A 36 -3.55 7.66 8.13
CA LEU A 36 -4.55 8.56 8.71
C LEU A 36 -4.31 8.80 10.21
N ALA A 37 -4.05 7.73 10.99
CA ALA A 37 -3.75 7.85 12.41
C ALA A 37 -2.47 8.67 12.66
N ILE A 38 -1.43 8.46 11.85
CA ILE A 38 -0.19 9.24 11.88
C ILE A 38 -0.48 10.70 11.53
N ALA A 39 -1.29 10.98 10.51
CA ALA A 39 -1.67 12.32 10.12
C ALA A 39 -2.38 13.08 11.26
N ILE A 40 -3.37 12.44 11.90
CA ILE A 40 -4.07 13.00 13.07
C ILE A 40 -3.08 13.25 14.21
N THR A 41 -2.26 12.24 14.54
CA THR A 41 -1.26 12.34 15.61
C THR A 41 -0.23 13.43 15.34
N SER A 42 0.21 13.58 14.10
CA SER A 42 1.19 14.60 13.70
C SER A 42 0.67 16.02 13.96
N ARG A 43 -0.63 16.24 13.77
CA ARG A 43 -1.27 17.52 14.09
C ARG A 43 -1.41 17.73 15.59
N THR A 44 -1.80 16.70 16.35
CA THR A 44 -1.98 16.86 17.81
C THR A 44 -0.67 17.19 18.53
N ILE A 45 0.49 16.71 18.03
CA ILE A 45 1.81 17.03 18.58
C ILE A 45 2.44 18.31 17.98
N GLY A 46 1.72 19.04 17.12
CA GLY A 46 2.20 20.27 16.49
C GLY A 46 3.35 20.07 15.49
N ARG A 47 3.52 18.86 14.96
CA ARG A 47 4.57 18.48 14.00
C ARG A 47 3.92 17.88 12.75
N PRO A 48 3.19 18.69 11.96
CA PRO A 48 2.44 18.19 10.82
C PRO A 48 3.37 17.75 9.68
N LEU A 49 2.90 16.77 8.93
CA LEU A 49 3.53 16.25 7.71
C LEU A 49 3.63 17.33 6.63
N TRP A 50 4.62 17.23 5.74
CA TRP A 50 4.87 18.22 4.68
C TRP A 50 3.64 18.52 3.80
N TRP A 51 2.80 17.51 3.56
CA TRP A 51 1.58 17.62 2.75
C TRP A 51 0.35 18.15 3.52
N LEU A 52 0.44 18.29 4.85
CA LEU A 52 -0.57 18.96 5.68
C LEU A 52 -0.18 20.41 5.99
N GLY A 53 1.12 20.68 6.14
CA GLY A 53 1.66 21.97 6.55
C GLY A 53 1.34 22.36 8.01
N PRO A 54 2.07 23.35 8.57
CA PRO A 54 1.80 23.93 9.89
C PRO A 54 0.36 24.46 10.04
N GLU A 55 -0.19 24.46 11.25
CA GLU A 55 -1.52 25.06 11.49
C GLU A 55 -1.58 26.56 11.20
N SER A 56 -0.46 27.27 11.42
CA SER A 56 -0.31 28.69 11.12
C SER A 56 -0.19 29.00 9.63
N SER A 57 0.16 28.00 8.81
CA SER A 57 0.31 28.12 7.35
C SER A 57 0.02 26.76 6.71
N PRO A 58 -1.26 26.37 6.59
CA PRO A 58 -1.63 25.06 6.12
C PRO A 58 -1.20 24.87 4.66
N ALA A 59 -0.76 23.66 4.33
CA ALA A 59 -0.45 23.33 2.95
C ALA A 59 -1.74 23.33 2.11
N SER A 60 -1.59 23.51 0.79
CA SER A 60 -2.73 23.41 -0.13
C SER A 60 -3.44 22.05 0.05
N PRO A 61 -4.78 22.03 0.16
CA PRO A 61 -5.55 20.78 0.27
C PRO A 61 -5.27 19.77 -0.85
N LEU A 62 -4.77 20.22 -2.01
CA LEU A 62 -4.36 19.36 -3.11
C LEU A 62 -3.25 18.38 -2.71
N PHE A 63 -2.37 18.73 -1.77
CA PHE A 63 -1.31 17.84 -1.31
C PHE A 63 -1.82 16.62 -0.54
N ILE A 64 -3.04 16.68 0.02
CA ILE A 64 -3.71 15.52 0.67
C ILE A 64 -4.02 14.42 -0.35
N LEU A 65 -4.17 14.77 -1.62
CA LEU A 65 -4.40 13.80 -2.69
C LEU A 65 -3.20 12.86 -2.88
N ILE A 66 -2.00 13.27 -2.45
CA ILE A 66 -0.77 12.48 -2.60
C ILE A 66 -0.80 11.23 -1.70
N PRO A 67 -0.88 11.31 -0.36
CA PRO A 67 -0.98 10.12 0.49
C PRO A 67 -2.25 9.32 0.20
N LEU A 68 -3.35 9.99 -0.20
CA LEU A 68 -4.57 9.31 -0.59
C LEU A 68 -4.35 8.44 -1.84
N ALA A 69 -3.73 8.99 -2.90
CA ALA A 69 -3.44 8.25 -4.12
C ALA A 69 -2.49 7.07 -3.85
N ILE A 70 -1.47 7.28 -3.01
CA ILE A 70 -0.52 6.24 -2.61
C ILE A 70 -1.24 5.03 -1.98
N VAL A 71 -2.28 5.26 -1.17
CA VAL A 71 -3.03 4.18 -0.51
C VAL A 71 -4.13 3.60 -1.40
N VAL A 72 -4.86 4.45 -2.14
CA VAL A 72 -6.05 4.04 -2.90
C VAL A 72 -5.70 3.27 -4.17
N LEU A 73 -4.64 3.65 -4.88
CA LEU A 73 -4.22 2.96 -6.12
C LEU A 73 -4.03 1.44 -5.91
N PRO A 74 -3.27 0.98 -4.91
CA PRO A 74 -3.10 -0.45 -4.68
C PRO A 74 -4.36 -1.15 -4.13
N LEU A 75 -5.25 -0.47 -3.40
CA LEU A 75 -6.57 -1.01 -3.04
C LEU A 75 -7.42 -1.31 -4.27
N VAL A 76 -7.45 -0.37 -5.22
CA VAL A 76 -8.15 -0.53 -6.49
C VAL A 76 -7.52 -1.66 -7.31
N ALA A 77 -6.19 -1.76 -7.34
CA ALA A 77 -5.49 -2.85 -8.03
C ALA A 77 -5.83 -4.21 -7.41
N ALA A 78 -5.83 -4.34 -6.08
CA ALA A 78 -6.15 -5.60 -5.39
C ALA A 78 -7.59 -6.07 -5.70
N SER A 79 -8.51 -5.11 -5.78
CA SER A 79 -9.93 -5.37 -6.02
C SER A 79 -10.27 -5.66 -7.48
N LYS A 80 -9.74 -4.85 -8.41
CA LYS A 80 -10.24 -4.78 -9.80
C LYS A 80 -9.23 -5.18 -10.86
N LYS A 81 -7.92 -5.07 -10.60
CA LYS A 81 -6.87 -5.23 -11.62
C LYS A 81 -5.66 -6.00 -11.06
N PRO A 82 -5.76 -7.33 -10.88
CA PRO A 82 -4.70 -8.13 -10.27
C PRO A 82 -3.39 -8.10 -11.08
N GLU A 83 -3.47 -7.86 -12.39
CA GLU A 83 -2.35 -7.70 -13.31
C GLU A 83 -1.37 -6.57 -12.93
N VAL A 84 -1.86 -5.48 -12.33
CA VAL A 84 -1.03 -4.33 -11.93
C VAL A 84 -0.79 -4.26 -10.43
N LEU A 85 -1.32 -5.21 -9.64
CA LEU A 85 -1.24 -5.19 -8.18
C LEU A 85 0.21 -5.12 -7.67
N VAL A 86 1.08 -5.97 -8.19
CA VAL A 86 2.49 -6.02 -7.77
C VAL A 86 3.23 -4.71 -8.08
N PRO A 87 3.27 -4.21 -9.33
CA PRO A 87 3.99 -2.96 -9.62
C PRO A 87 3.39 -1.74 -8.91
N VAL A 88 2.05 -1.65 -8.79
CA VAL A 88 1.40 -0.54 -8.08
C VAL A 88 1.67 -0.61 -6.57
N GLY A 89 1.63 -1.80 -5.97
CA GLY A 89 1.97 -1.99 -4.56
C GLY A 89 3.41 -1.61 -4.25
N MET A 90 4.37 -2.04 -5.08
CA MET A 90 5.78 -1.64 -4.93
C MET A 90 5.97 -0.13 -5.07
N GLY A 91 5.42 0.48 -6.13
CA GLY A 91 5.53 1.91 -6.37
C GLY A 91 4.94 2.74 -5.23
N SER A 92 3.78 2.33 -4.72
CA SER A 92 3.10 2.98 -3.59
C SER A 92 3.90 2.85 -2.29
N SER A 93 4.50 1.68 -2.05
CA SER A 93 5.34 1.47 -0.86
C SER A 93 6.59 2.34 -0.91
N ILE A 94 7.24 2.45 -2.08
CA ILE A 94 8.37 3.34 -2.30
C ILE A 94 7.96 4.80 -2.11
N ALA A 95 6.78 5.20 -2.61
CA ALA A 95 6.26 6.56 -2.42
C ALA A 95 6.03 6.91 -0.93
N LEU A 96 5.58 5.96 -0.10
CA LEU A 96 5.52 6.15 1.35
C LEU A 96 6.92 6.37 1.95
N LEU A 97 7.91 5.59 1.51
CA LEU A 97 9.30 5.75 1.99
C LEU A 97 9.87 7.12 1.59
N ILE A 98 9.61 7.58 0.36
CA ILE A 98 10.03 8.91 -0.08
C ILE A 98 9.35 9.99 0.79
N THR A 99 8.06 9.83 1.08
CA THR A 99 7.32 10.74 1.99
C THR A 99 8.00 10.81 3.35
N ALA A 100 8.39 9.66 3.92
CA ALA A 100 9.12 9.60 5.18
C ALA A 100 10.49 10.31 5.12
N VAL A 101 11.24 10.16 4.02
CA VAL A 101 12.54 10.83 3.84
C VAL A 101 12.37 12.34 3.79
N ILE A 102 11.33 12.86 3.14
CA ILE A 102 11.06 14.31 3.08
C ILE A 102 10.83 14.88 4.49
N ASP A 103 10.12 14.14 5.35
CA ASP A 103 9.78 14.60 6.70
C ASP A 103 10.92 14.43 7.72
N ILE A 104 12.00 13.70 7.40
CA ILE A 104 12.99 13.23 8.39
C ILE A 104 13.72 14.37 9.12
N SER A 105 13.97 15.49 8.44
CA SER A 105 14.67 16.64 9.02
C SER A 105 13.77 17.50 9.91
N GLY A 106 12.45 17.50 9.67
CA GLY A 106 11.51 18.33 10.41
C GLY A 106 10.81 17.59 11.56
N THR A 107 10.45 16.33 11.32
CA THR A 107 9.57 15.54 12.20
C THR A 107 10.02 14.07 12.27
N PRO A 108 11.23 13.77 12.78
CA PRO A 108 11.85 12.44 12.67
C PRO A 108 11.00 11.30 13.22
N ALA A 109 10.26 11.52 14.33
CA ALA A 109 9.37 10.49 14.90
C ALA A 109 8.20 10.16 13.96
N VAL A 110 7.60 11.16 13.31
CA VAL A 110 6.48 10.99 12.38
C VAL A 110 6.98 10.37 11.07
N ALA A 111 8.13 10.82 10.58
CA ALA A 111 8.84 10.25 9.44
C ALA A 111 9.12 8.75 9.64
N LEU A 112 9.66 8.36 10.80
CA LEU A 112 9.89 6.96 11.13
C LEU A 112 8.60 6.13 11.12
N ALA A 113 7.49 6.66 11.64
CA ALA A 113 6.20 5.96 11.62
C ALA A 113 5.72 5.69 10.18
N ILE A 114 5.77 6.70 9.29
CA ILE A 114 5.43 6.51 7.87
C ILE A 114 6.41 5.53 7.21
N GLY A 115 7.70 5.64 7.52
CA GLY A 115 8.74 4.75 7.01
C GLY A 115 8.46 3.29 7.36
N ILE A 116 8.10 2.99 8.61
CA ILE A 116 7.74 1.63 9.06
C ILE A 116 6.54 1.09 8.29
N VAL A 117 5.50 1.90 8.09
CA VAL A 117 4.33 1.51 7.27
C VAL A 117 4.76 1.21 5.83
N GLY A 118 5.62 2.05 5.25
CA GLY A 118 6.18 1.84 3.91
C GLY A 118 6.99 0.54 3.79
N ILE A 119 7.86 0.24 4.76
CA ILE A 119 8.65 -1.00 4.78
C ILE A 119 7.75 -2.23 4.93
N ALA A 120 6.73 -2.16 5.79
CA ALA A 120 5.78 -3.25 5.98
C ALA A 120 4.99 -3.53 4.68
N ALA A 121 4.48 -2.48 4.03
CA ALA A 121 3.79 -2.60 2.74
C ALA A 121 4.72 -3.09 1.62
N LEU A 122 5.99 -2.67 1.63
CA LEU A 122 6.98 -3.12 0.66
C LEU A 122 7.29 -4.61 0.83
N SER A 123 7.42 -5.09 2.07
CA SER A 123 7.64 -6.51 2.39
C SER A 123 6.53 -7.39 1.82
N VAL A 124 5.26 -6.98 1.98
CA VAL A 124 4.12 -7.67 1.37
C VAL A 124 4.20 -7.62 -0.15
N SER A 125 4.50 -6.45 -0.73
CA SER A 125 4.62 -6.30 -2.19
C SER A 125 5.73 -7.19 -2.79
N ILE A 126 6.85 -7.36 -2.08
CA ILE A 126 7.92 -8.28 -2.45
C ILE A 126 7.45 -9.73 -2.35
N ALA A 127 6.73 -10.11 -1.29
CA ALA A 127 6.17 -11.45 -1.17
C ALA A 127 5.23 -11.78 -2.35
N LEU A 128 4.36 -10.83 -2.71
CA LEU A 128 3.48 -10.96 -3.88
C LEU A 128 4.27 -11.12 -5.19
N LEU A 129 5.36 -10.38 -5.36
CA LEU A 129 6.25 -10.51 -6.52
C LEU A 129 6.89 -11.89 -6.59
N VAL A 130 7.40 -12.41 -5.48
CA VAL A 130 8.02 -13.75 -5.41
C VAL A 130 7.02 -14.82 -5.81
N ILE A 131 5.81 -14.75 -5.26
CA ILE A 131 4.73 -15.70 -5.56
C ILE A 131 4.33 -15.61 -7.02
N ALA A 132 4.10 -14.41 -7.54
CA ALA A 132 3.75 -14.21 -8.94
C ALA A 132 4.82 -14.75 -9.91
N ARG A 133 6.09 -14.81 -9.49
CA ARG A 133 7.19 -15.39 -10.27
C ARG A 133 7.31 -16.90 -10.14
N GLN A 134 6.93 -17.49 -9.00
CA GLN A 134 7.02 -18.94 -8.78
C GLN A 134 5.96 -19.75 -9.53
N TYR A 135 4.81 -19.14 -9.83
CA TYR A 135 3.68 -19.79 -10.53
C TYR A 135 3.60 -19.44 -12.04
N ARG A 136 4.63 -18.79 -12.58
CA ARG A 136 4.82 -18.60 -14.03
C ARG A 136 5.75 -19.67 -14.58
#